data_AF-A0A9P6UTA2-F1
#
_entry.id   AF-A0A9P6UTA2-F1
#
_cell.length_a   1.000
_cell.length_b   1.000
_cell.length_c   1.000
_cell.angle_alpha   90.00
_cell.angle_beta   90.00
_cell.angle_gamma   90.00
#
_symmetry.space_group_name_H-M   'P 1'
#
loop_
_entity.id
_entity.type
_entity.pdbx_description
1 polymer ?
#
loop_
_entity_poly.entity_id
_entity_poly.type
_entity_poly.pdbx_seq_one_letter_code
_entity_poly.pdbx_strand_id
1 'polypeptide(L)'
;MKINISNKNTQALCELEERKEDAYLSINTALSVSASHSLHHLASEMTANATPSRDVDELTGMLAQLYTAPTSEECDEIARDMAARVARDGLIHLKTTDMLINLETEAKNKKSGLAREGALIGICALAEVIGRPSEPYLVPMLPMILDLYADKGPVVQDAAARAAVAIMAIMPSQSAPLVLPVLFQCISGPGKKWQTKVGALQLLADLSNASPIQVGIALPEIIPVVKDCLSDTKAEVRISSTGTFL
;
A
#
# COMPACT_ATOMS: atom_id res chain seq x y z
N MET A 1 -12.63 16.91 -82.05
CA MET A 1 -13.43 16.13 -81.08
C MET A 1 -12.56 15.71 -79.90
N LYS A 2 -12.14 16.66 -79.04
CA LYS A 2 -11.32 16.38 -77.83
C LYS A 2 -11.49 17.48 -76.77
N ILE A 3 -12.71 17.75 -76.27
CA ILE A 3 -12.89 18.64 -75.10
C ILE A 3 -14.10 18.22 -74.21
N ASN A 4 -14.38 16.93 -74.01
CA ASN A 4 -15.53 16.55 -73.15
C ASN A 4 -15.31 15.34 -72.23
N ILE A 5 -14.05 14.94 -72.00
CA ILE A 5 -13.72 13.81 -71.12
C ILE A 5 -13.06 14.31 -69.81
N SER A 6 -12.32 15.42 -69.85
CA SER A 6 -11.63 15.94 -68.67
C SER A 6 -12.56 16.52 -67.61
N ASN A 7 -13.66 17.19 -68.01
CA ASN A 7 -14.57 17.86 -67.07
C ASN A 7 -15.46 16.87 -66.29
N LYS A 8 -15.91 15.79 -66.96
CA LYS A 8 -16.72 14.73 -66.31
C LYS A 8 -15.95 13.94 -65.26
N ASN A 9 -14.67 13.68 -65.49
CA ASN A 9 -13.83 13.00 -64.50
C ASN A 9 -13.52 13.89 -63.29
N THR A 10 -13.38 15.21 -63.47
CA THR A 10 -13.16 16.14 -62.35
C THR A 10 -14.42 16.30 -61.49
N GLN A 11 -15.62 16.39 -62.09
CA GLN A 11 -16.87 16.40 -61.32
C GLN A 11 -17.11 15.09 -60.56
N ALA A 12 -16.88 13.94 -61.20
CA ALA A 12 -17.06 12.64 -60.56
C ALA A 12 -16.06 12.39 -59.40
N LEU A 13 -14.83 12.92 -59.51
CA LEU A 13 -13.85 12.86 -58.42
C LEU A 13 -14.25 13.75 -57.23
N CYS A 14 -14.79 14.94 -57.49
CA CYS A 14 -15.26 15.85 -56.44
C CYS A 14 -16.45 15.26 -55.67
N GLU A 15 -17.43 14.67 -56.37
CA GLU A 15 -18.58 14.01 -55.73
C GLU A 15 -18.17 12.76 -54.93
N LEU A 16 -17.11 12.07 -55.35
CA LEU A 16 -16.56 10.94 -54.60
C LEU A 16 -15.79 11.38 -53.35
N GLU A 17 -15.16 12.55 -53.37
CA GLU A 17 -14.50 13.13 -52.19
C GLU A 17 -15.52 13.62 -51.16
N GLU A 18 -16.57 14.32 -51.58
CA GLU A 18 -17.67 14.75 -50.69
C GLU A 18 -18.36 13.54 -50.03
N ARG A 19 -18.66 12.48 -50.79
CA ARG A 19 -19.26 11.25 -50.22
C ARG A 19 -18.34 10.53 -49.23
N LYS A 20 -17.01 10.64 -49.39
CA LYS A 20 -16.05 10.08 -48.42
C LYS A 20 -16.00 10.90 -47.15
N GLU A 21 -16.07 12.23 -47.28
CA GLU A 21 -16.04 13.14 -46.14
C GLU A 21 -17.31 13.01 -45.29
N ASP A 22 -18.48 12.87 -45.92
CA ASP A 22 -19.76 12.59 -45.25
C ASP A 22 -19.74 11.23 -44.52
N ALA A 23 -19.20 10.19 -45.17
CA ALA A 23 -19.07 8.87 -44.55
C ALA A 23 -18.12 8.91 -43.33
N TYR A 24 -17.02 9.66 -43.42
CA TYR A 24 -16.05 9.81 -42.33
C TYR A 24 -16.66 10.58 -41.14
N LEU A 25 -17.43 11.63 -41.41
CA LEU A 25 -18.12 12.40 -40.39
C LEU A 25 -19.17 11.54 -39.68
N SER A 26 -19.98 10.78 -40.44
CA SER A 26 -21.01 9.90 -39.88
C SER A 26 -20.42 8.78 -39.00
N ILE A 27 -19.29 8.19 -39.39
CA ILE A 27 -18.62 7.16 -38.60
C ILE A 27 -18.09 7.73 -37.28
N ASN A 28 -17.47 8.92 -37.31
CA ASN A 28 -16.95 9.56 -36.11
C ASN A 28 -18.05 10.03 -35.16
N THR A 29 -19.19 10.50 -35.67
CA THR A 29 -20.34 10.83 -34.83
C THR A 29 -20.96 9.57 -34.21
N ALA A 30 -21.05 8.47 -34.94
CA ALA A 30 -21.56 7.21 -34.38
C ALA A 30 -20.63 6.65 -33.27
N LEU A 31 -19.32 6.70 -33.49
CA LEU A 31 -18.30 6.31 -32.49
C LEU A 31 -18.37 7.20 -31.24
N SER A 32 -18.51 8.51 -31.40
CA SER A 32 -18.60 9.43 -30.26
C SER A 32 -19.88 9.25 -29.45
N VAL A 33 -21.03 9.06 -30.10
CA VAL A 33 -22.32 8.80 -29.41
C VAL A 33 -22.32 7.46 -28.69
N SER A 34 -21.72 6.41 -29.28
CA SER A 34 -21.58 5.11 -28.64
C SER A 34 -20.67 5.20 -27.41
N ALA A 35 -19.54 5.91 -27.49
CA ALA A 35 -18.65 6.12 -26.36
C ALA A 35 -19.35 6.89 -25.23
N SER A 36 -20.13 7.93 -25.56
CA SER A 36 -20.91 8.68 -24.57
C SER A 36 -21.99 7.84 -23.89
N HIS A 37 -22.71 6.97 -24.62
CA HIS A 37 -23.72 6.08 -24.02
C HIS A 37 -23.09 5.04 -23.08
N SER A 38 -21.97 4.43 -23.48
CA SER A 38 -21.24 3.48 -22.61
C SER A 38 -20.71 4.15 -21.35
N LEU A 39 -20.21 5.39 -21.46
CA LEU A 39 -19.75 6.16 -20.30
C LEU A 39 -20.91 6.56 -19.37
N HIS A 40 -22.08 6.91 -19.90
CA HIS A 40 -23.24 7.25 -19.08
C HIS A 40 -23.81 6.03 -18.32
N HIS A 41 -23.80 4.84 -18.94
CA HIS A 41 -24.21 3.59 -18.29
C HIS A 41 -23.25 3.20 -17.17
N LEU A 42 -21.93 3.26 -17.43
CA LEU A 42 -20.89 3.02 -16.42
C LEU A 42 -20.96 4.03 -15.27
N ALA A 43 -21.17 5.31 -15.56
CA ALA A 43 -21.34 6.34 -14.53
C ALA A 43 -22.60 6.12 -13.69
N SER A 44 -23.70 5.68 -14.31
CA SER A 44 -24.95 5.36 -13.59
C SER A 44 -24.78 4.17 -12.65
N GLU A 45 -24.09 3.11 -13.07
CA GLU A 45 -23.73 1.96 -12.21
C GLU A 45 -22.80 2.37 -11.05
N MET A 46 -21.83 3.25 -11.30
CA MET A 46 -20.95 3.78 -10.25
C MET A 46 -21.70 4.64 -9.23
N THR A 47 -22.69 5.43 -9.65
CA THR A 47 -23.48 6.26 -8.72
C THR A 47 -24.53 5.49 -7.93
N ALA A 48 -25.05 4.37 -8.46
CA ALA A 48 -26.04 3.55 -7.77
C ALA A 48 -25.46 2.73 -6.60
N ASN A 49 -24.15 2.51 -6.59
CA ASN A 49 -23.46 1.73 -5.54
C ASN A 49 -22.86 2.58 -4.42
N ALA A 50 -23.04 3.91 -4.45
CA ALA A 50 -22.55 4.81 -3.43
C ALA A 50 -23.66 5.17 -2.43
N THR A 51 -23.78 4.39 -1.35
CA THR A 51 -24.41 4.81 -0.09
C THR A 51 -23.33 5.25 0.90
N PRO A 52 -22.75 6.46 0.78
CA PRO A 52 -21.53 6.83 1.48
C PRO A 52 -21.65 6.94 3.02
N SER A 53 -22.85 6.99 3.61
CA SER A 53 -23.00 7.16 5.07
C SER A 53 -23.00 5.85 5.85
N ARG A 54 -23.72 4.82 5.37
CA ARG A 54 -23.85 3.55 6.09
C ARG A 54 -22.52 2.79 6.12
N ASP A 55 -21.75 2.92 5.05
CA ASP A 55 -20.51 2.16 4.89
C ASP A 55 -19.37 2.61 5.81
N VAL A 56 -19.31 3.92 6.10
CA VAL A 56 -18.30 4.50 7.00
C VAL A 56 -18.61 4.15 8.47
N ASP A 57 -19.89 4.14 8.84
CA ASP A 57 -20.33 3.79 10.20
C ASP A 57 -20.02 2.32 10.53
N GLU A 58 -20.22 1.41 9.56
CA GLU A 58 -19.90 -0.01 9.72
C GLU A 58 -18.39 -0.25 9.91
N LEU A 59 -17.52 0.37 9.09
CA LEU A 59 -16.07 0.28 9.24
C LEU A 59 -15.58 0.82 10.60
N THR A 60 -16.19 1.90 11.08
CA THR A 60 -15.91 2.45 12.41
C THR A 60 -16.32 1.47 13.52
N GLY A 61 -17.45 0.79 13.34
CA GLY A 61 -17.90 -0.29 14.24
C GLY A 61 -16.95 -1.48 14.27
N MET A 62 -16.36 -1.87 13.12
CA MET A 62 -15.37 -2.94 13.04
C MET A 62 -14.07 -2.57 13.76
N LEU A 63 -13.60 -1.32 13.61
CA LEU A 63 -12.44 -0.82 14.36
C LEU A 63 -12.66 -0.90 15.88
N ALA A 64 -13.85 -0.54 16.38
CA ALA A 64 -14.14 -0.66 17.80
C ALA A 64 -14.12 -2.12 18.30
N GLN A 65 -14.61 -3.05 17.49
CA GLN A 65 -14.58 -4.49 17.80
C GLN A 65 -13.14 -5.03 17.79
N LEU A 66 -12.31 -4.58 16.85
CA LEU A 66 -10.91 -4.97 16.71
C LEU A 66 -10.10 -4.74 18.01
N TYR A 67 -10.38 -3.65 18.74
CA TYR A 67 -9.64 -3.31 19.97
C TYR A 67 -10.18 -3.95 21.25
N THR A 68 -11.32 -4.64 21.15
CA THR A 68 -12.01 -5.27 22.29
C THR A 68 -12.14 -6.78 22.13
N ALA A 69 -11.71 -7.34 20.99
CA ALA A 69 -11.70 -8.77 20.74
C ALA A 69 -10.90 -9.52 21.85
N PRO A 70 -11.48 -10.57 22.45
CA PRO A 70 -10.86 -11.29 23.56
C PRO A 70 -9.74 -12.23 23.13
N THR A 71 -9.72 -12.65 21.87
CA THR A 71 -8.75 -13.60 21.31
C THR A 71 -8.09 -13.04 20.06
N SER A 72 -6.83 -13.41 19.82
CA SER A 72 -6.10 -13.01 18.62
C SER A 72 -6.74 -13.55 17.34
N GLU A 73 -7.43 -14.71 17.42
CA GLU A 73 -8.13 -15.32 16.29
C GLU A 73 -9.36 -14.51 15.88
N GLU A 74 -10.22 -14.16 16.83
CA GLU A 74 -11.38 -13.26 16.57
C GLU A 74 -10.91 -11.90 16.04
N CYS A 75 -9.81 -11.39 16.58
CA CYS A 75 -9.21 -10.13 16.11
C CYS A 75 -8.75 -10.22 14.65
N ASP A 76 -8.14 -11.35 14.25
CA ASP A 76 -7.63 -11.61 12.91
C ASP A 76 -8.77 -11.79 11.89
N GLU A 77 -9.89 -12.42 12.29
CA GLU A 77 -11.12 -12.49 11.50
C GLU A 77 -11.72 -11.10 11.24
N ILE A 78 -11.94 -10.30 12.29
CA ILE A 78 -12.48 -8.93 12.19
C ILE A 78 -11.57 -8.06 11.32
N ALA A 79 -10.25 -8.18 11.49
CA ALA A 79 -9.26 -7.43 10.71
C ALA A 79 -9.30 -7.77 9.23
N ARG A 80 -9.42 -9.06 8.88
CA ARG A 80 -9.52 -9.50 7.48
C ARG A 80 -10.81 -9.05 6.84
N ASP A 81 -11.94 -9.15 7.55
CA ASP A 81 -13.22 -8.66 7.04
C ASP A 81 -13.18 -7.15 6.80
N MET A 82 -12.57 -6.39 7.72
CA MET A 82 -12.37 -4.95 7.58
C MET A 82 -11.51 -4.64 6.35
N ALA A 83 -10.39 -5.33 6.19
CA ALA A 83 -9.48 -5.12 5.07
C ALA A 83 -10.11 -5.53 3.72
N ALA A 84 -10.91 -6.61 3.68
CA ALA A 84 -11.64 -7.05 2.51
C ALA A 84 -12.71 -6.02 2.08
N ARG A 85 -13.38 -5.41 3.06
CA ARG A 85 -14.32 -4.31 2.85
C ARG A 85 -13.63 -3.09 2.26
N VAL A 86 -12.48 -2.67 2.81
CA VAL A 86 -11.68 -1.57 2.26
C VAL A 86 -11.19 -1.89 0.84
N ALA A 87 -10.77 -3.12 0.58
CA ALA A 87 -10.32 -3.54 -0.75
C ALA A 87 -11.46 -3.49 -1.80
N ARG A 88 -12.68 -3.84 -1.40
CA ARG A 88 -13.87 -3.83 -2.27
C ARG A 88 -14.44 -2.43 -2.49
N ASP A 89 -14.62 -1.67 -1.41
CA ASP A 89 -15.31 -0.37 -1.43
C ASP A 89 -14.35 0.76 -1.84
N GLY A 90 -13.04 0.55 -1.66
CA GLY A 90 -11.97 1.41 -2.15
C GLY A 90 -11.11 2.01 -1.03
N LEU A 91 -9.85 2.33 -1.38
CA LEU A 91 -8.85 2.88 -0.46
C LEU A 91 -9.20 4.27 0.09
N ILE A 92 -10.23 4.93 -0.47
CA ILE A 92 -10.72 6.21 0.05
C ILE A 92 -11.11 6.11 1.53
N HIS A 93 -11.59 4.95 1.97
CA HIS A 93 -11.95 4.68 3.35
C HIS A 93 -10.78 4.73 4.34
N LEU A 94 -9.55 4.50 3.88
CA LEU A 94 -8.36 4.68 4.71
C LEU A 94 -8.22 6.13 5.19
N LYS A 95 -8.71 7.09 4.39
CA LYS A 95 -8.67 8.51 4.67
C LYS A 95 -9.98 9.03 5.25
N THR A 96 -11.14 8.68 4.69
CA THR A 96 -12.42 9.26 5.13
C THR A 96 -12.85 8.79 6.51
N THR A 97 -12.42 7.60 6.92
CA THR A 97 -12.72 7.02 8.24
C THR A 97 -11.59 7.28 9.24
N ASP A 98 -10.55 8.04 8.86
CA ASP A 98 -9.32 8.23 9.66
C ASP A 98 -8.73 6.90 10.17
N MET A 99 -8.91 5.83 9.40
CA MET A 99 -8.62 4.45 9.82
C MET A 99 -7.14 4.28 10.19
N LEU A 100 -6.24 4.82 9.38
CA LEU A 100 -4.81 4.76 9.61
C LEU A 100 -4.41 5.51 10.89
N ILE A 101 -5.01 6.68 11.12
CA ILE A 101 -4.77 7.49 12.33
C ILE A 101 -5.27 6.76 13.57
N ASN A 102 -6.44 6.12 13.46
CA ASN A 102 -7.05 5.34 14.53
C ASN A 102 -6.19 4.13 14.90
N LEU A 103 -5.76 3.34 13.91
CA LEU A 103 -4.84 2.20 14.09
C LEU A 103 -3.50 2.66 14.72
N GLU A 104 -2.91 3.75 14.24
CA GLU A 104 -1.68 4.29 14.84
C GLU A 104 -1.87 4.73 16.29
N THR A 105 -3.02 5.31 16.61
CA THR A 105 -3.34 5.78 17.96
C THR A 105 -3.50 4.60 18.91
N GLU A 106 -4.24 3.57 18.50
CA GLU A 106 -4.47 2.39 19.33
C GLU A 106 -3.23 1.49 19.43
N ALA A 107 -2.39 1.43 18.40
CA ALA A 107 -1.08 0.78 18.46
C ALA A 107 -0.16 1.42 19.51
N LYS A 108 -0.35 2.71 19.82
CA LYS A 108 0.39 3.44 20.87
C LYS A 108 -0.35 3.48 22.21
N ASN A 109 -1.51 2.83 22.32
CA ASN A 109 -2.33 2.88 23.53
C ASN A 109 -1.70 2.10 24.68
N LYS A 110 -1.03 2.82 25.58
CA LYS A 110 -0.35 2.23 26.75
C LYS A 110 -1.31 1.63 27.79
N LYS A 111 -2.61 1.92 27.70
CA LYS A 111 -3.61 1.46 28.67
C LYS A 111 -4.19 0.09 28.34
N SER A 112 -4.14 -0.33 27.07
CA SER A 112 -4.73 -1.59 26.62
C SER A 112 -3.74 -2.37 25.76
N GLY A 113 -3.34 -3.56 26.22
CA GLY A 113 -2.55 -4.49 25.40
C GLY A 113 -3.36 -5.02 24.20
N LEU A 114 -4.65 -5.31 24.42
CA LEU A 114 -5.59 -5.76 23.38
C LEU A 114 -5.71 -4.73 22.26
N ALA A 115 -5.80 -3.44 22.59
CA ALA A 115 -5.89 -2.40 21.56
C ALA A 115 -4.60 -2.30 20.73
N ARG A 116 -3.43 -2.45 21.36
CA ARG A 116 -2.14 -2.44 20.64
C ARG A 116 -2.00 -3.64 19.72
N GLU A 117 -2.34 -4.83 20.22
CA GLU A 117 -2.36 -6.06 19.44
C GLU A 117 -3.34 -5.94 18.26
N GLY A 118 -4.58 -5.54 18.53
CA GLY A 118 -5.61 -5.44 17.51
C GLY A 118 -5.28 -4.42 16.43
N ALA A 119 -4.69 -3.29 16.79
CA ALA A 119 -4.21 -2.32 15.81
C ALA A 119 -3.12 -2.91 14.89
N LEU A 120 -2.18 -3.67 15.44
CA LEU A 120 -1.13 -4.33 14.65
C LEU A 120 -1.69 -5.42 13.75
N ILE A 121 -2.64 -6.23 14.23
CA ILE A 121 -3.34 -7.23 13.43
C ILE A 121 -4.14 -6.56 12.30
N GLY A 122 -4.80 -5.43 12.58
CA GLY A 122 -5.47 -4.60 11.58
C GLY A 122 -4.53 -4.12 10.49
N ILE A 123 -3.36 -3.58 10.86
CA ILE A 123 -2.32 -3.16 9.91
C ILE A 123 -1.82 -4.36 9.07
N CYS A 124 -1.59 -5.51 9.70
CA CYS A 124 -1.18 -6.75 9.04
C CYS A 124 -2.22 -7.17 7.98
N ALA A 125 -3.50 -7.20 8.34
CA ALA A 125 -4.59 -7.56 7.43
C ALA A 125 -4.73 -6.58 6.27
N LEU A 126 -4.54 -5.27 6.50
CA LEU A 126 -4.52 -4.28 5.42
C LEU A 126 -3.38 -4.53 4.43
N ALA A 127 -2.20 -4.96 4.90
CA ALA A 127 -1.11 -5.35 4.01
C ALA A 127 -1.47 -6.62 3.22
N GLU A 128 -1.89 -7.69 3.91
CA GLU A 128 -2.16 -9.00 3.30
C GLU A 128 -3.32 -8.99 2.29
N VAL A 129 -4.42 -8.30 2.61
CA VAL A 129 -5.65 -8.36 1.81
C VAL A 129 -5.66 -7.33 0.68
N ILE A 130 -5.21 -6.10 0.94
CA ILE A 130 -5.16 -5.06 -0.11
C ILE A 130 -3.95 -5.28 -1.03
N GLY A 131 -2.82 -5.72 -0.46
CA GLY A 131 -1.58 -5.92 -1.20
C GLY A 131 -0.88 -4.60 -1.54
N ARG A 132 -0.16 -4.58 -2.67
CA ARG A 132 0.72 -3.47 -3.07
C ARG A 132 0.09 -2.06 -3.00
N PRO A 133 -1.20 -1.83 -3.32
CA PRO A 133 -1.80 -0.50 -3.23
C PRO A 133 -1.79 0.12 -1.83
N SER A 134 -1.65 -0.68 -0.76
CA SER A 134 -1.56 -0.17 0.61
C SER A 134 -0.14 0.25 1.02
N GLU A 135 0.88 -0.09 0.24
CA GLU A 135 2.30 0.20 0.53
C GLU A 135 2.59 1.65 0.95
N PRO A 136 2.16 2.70 0.23
CA PRO A 136 2.53 4.07 0.57
C PRO A 136 1.88 4.56 1.88
N TYR A 137 0.84 3.86 2.34
CA TYR A 137 0.15 4.16 3.58
C TYR A 137 0.75 3.44 4.79
N LEU A 138 1.25 2.21 4.58
CA LEU A 138 1.71 1.35 5.66
C LEU A 138 3.22 1.47 5.93
N VAL A 139 4.04 1.74 4.92
CA VAL A 139 5.50 1.93 5.09
C VAL A 139 5.85 3.03 6.11
N PRO A 140 5.17 4.20 6.14
CA PRO A 140 5.40 5.21 7.16
C PRO A 140 5.13 4.76 8.60
N MET A 141 4.37 3.68 8.80
CA MET A 141 4.06 3.12 10.12
C MET A 141 5.16 2.19 10.65
N LEU A 142 6.08 1.73 9.80
CA LEU A 142 7.15 0.80 10.19
C LEU A 142 7.95 1.23 11.43
N PRO A 143 8.32 2.51 11.63
CA PRO A 143 9.04 2.92 12.84
C PRO A 143 8.27 2.65 14.13
N MET A 144 6.96 2.86 14.09
CA MET A 144 6.07 2.61 15.22
C MET A 144 5.94 1.11 15.48
N ILE A 145 5.77 0.32 14.42
CA ILE A 145 5.65 -1.14 14.51
C ILE A 145 6.95 -1.74 15.06
N LEU A 146 8.11 -1.30 14.57
CA LEU A 146 9.42 -1.75 15.04
C LEU A 146 9.72 -1.30 16.48
N ASP A 147 9.16 -0.18 16.94
CA ASP A 147 9.23 0.21 18.36
C ASP A 147 8.42 -0.77 19.26
N LEU A 148 7.34 -1.36 18.73
CA LEU A 148 6.52 -2.34 19.44
C LEU A 148 7.14 -3.75 19.53
N TYR A 149 8.26 -4.00 18.85
CA TYR A 149 9.10 -5.19 19.11
C TYR A 149 9.65 -5.20 20.55
N ALA A 150 9.71 -4.02 21.18
CA ALA A 150 10.11 -3.87 22.58
C ALA A 150 8.91 -3.73 23.54
N ASP A 151 7.68 -4.05 23.10
CA ASP A 151 6.51 -4.04 23.99
C ASP A 151 6.68 -5.07 25.13
N LYS A 152 5.89 -4.95 26.20
CA LYS A 152 5.93 -5.91 27.31
C LYS A 152 5.03 -7.12 27.05
N GLY A 153 4.00 -6.97 26.23
CA GLY A 153 3.06 -8.02 25.88
C GLY A 153 3.62 -8.91 24.77
N PRO A 154 3.78 -10.24 24.99
CA PRO A 154 4.30 -11.13 23.96
C PRO A 154 3.39 -11.20 22.72
N VAL A 155 2.07 -11.13 22.92
CA VAL A 155 1.09 -11.08 21.82
C VAL A 155 1.25 -9.82 20.94
N VAL A 156 1.59 -8.68 21.55
CA VAL A 156 1.86 -7.43 20.83
C VAL A 156 3.16 -7.52 20.05
N GLN A 157 4.20 -8.16 20.63
CA GLN A 157 5.46 -8.38 19.93
C GLN A 157 5.28 -9.27 18.69
N ASP A 158 4.51 -10.35 18.82
CA ASP A 158 4.22 -11.26 17.70
C ASP A 158 3.40 -10.56 16.60
N ALA A 159 2.34 -9.84 16.98
CA ALA A 159 1.55 -9.04 16.06
C ALA A 159 2.39 -7.97 15.34
N ALA A 160 3.34 -7.34 16.03
CA ALA A 160 4.24 -6.36 15.43
C ALA A 160 5.20 -7.01 14.42
N ALA A 161 5.74 -8.18 14.76
CA ALA A 161 6.60 -8.93 13.86
C ALA A 161 5.85 -9.37 12.59
N ARG A 162 4.63 -9.90 12.74
CA ARG A 162 3.75 -10.25 11.62
C ARG A 162 3.44 -9.04 10.74
N ALA A 163 3.02 -7.92 11.34
CA ALA A 163 2.69 -6.70 10.60
C ALA A 163 3.89 -6.16 9.80
N ALA A 164 5.08 -6.12 10.39
CA ALA A 164 6.29 -5.69 9.71
C ALA A 164 6.62 -6.58 8.50
N VAL A 165 6.57 -7.90 8.66
CA VAL A 165 6.82 -8.86 7.57
C VAL A 165 5.76 -8.73 6.48
N ALA A 166 4.48 -8.57 6.83
CA ALA A 166 3.40 -8.39 5.86
C ALA A 166 3.57 -7.11 5.03
N ILE A 167 3.99 -6.00 5.66
CA ILE A 167 4.33 -4.77 4.95
C ILE A 167 5.50 -5.01 4.00
N MET A 168 6.57 -5.67 4.46
CA MET A 168 7.74 -5.96 3.62
C MET A 168 7.40 -6.84 2.42
N ALA A 169 6.47 -7.80 2.57
CA ALA A 169 6.06 -8.71 1.51
C ALA A 169 5.32 -8.04 0.35
N ILE A 170 4.63 -6.91 0.60
CA ILE A 170 3.90 -6.18 -0.45
C ILE A 170 4.76 -5.15 -1.18
N MET A 171 5.97 -4.88 -0.72
CA MET A 171 6.79 -3.83 -1.31
C MET A 171 7.40 -4.25 -2.66
N PRO A 172 7.26 -3.43 -3.71
CA PRO A 172 8.01 -3.64 -4.94
C PRO A 172 9.49 -3.29 -4.70
N SER A 173 10.39 -3.92 -5.46
CA SER A 173 11.83 -3.69 -5.30
C SER A 173 12.23 -2.22 -5.44
N GLN A 174 11.51 -1.46 -6.27
CA GLN A 174 11.76 -0.03 -6.50
C GLN A 174 11.42 0.86 -5.29
N SER A 175 10.67 0.35 -4.30
CA SER A 175 10.39 1.06 -3.05
C SER A 175 11.54 0.98 -2.04
N ALA A 176 12.53 0.10 -2.24
CA ALA A 176 13.65 -0.08 -1.30
C ALA A 176 14.35 1.25 -0.88
N PRO A 177 14.62 2.21 -1.79
CA PRO A 177 15.19 3.50 -1.40
C PRO A 177 14.33 4.34 -0.44
N LEU A 178 13.00 4.13 -0.41
CA LEU A 178 12.10 4.81 0.52
C LEU A 178 12.11 4.16 1.91
N VAL A 179 12.36 2.86 1.97
CA VAL A 179 12.36 2.05 3.19
C VAL A 179 13.68 2.16 3.94
N LEU A 180 14.79 2.23 3.21
CA LEU A 180 16.13 2.28 3.80
C LEU A 180 16.29 3.42 4.84
N PRO A 181 15.88 4.68 4.59
CA PRO A 181 15.93 5.73 5.60
C PRO A 181 15.10 5.42 6.85
N VAL A 182 13.94 4.78 6.68
CA VAL A 182 13.05 4.36 7.76
C VAL A 182 13.75 3.32 8.65
N LEU A 183 14.41 2.34 8.03
CA LEU A 183 15.19 1.33 8.74
C LEU A 183 16.41 1.94 9.45
N PHE A 184 17.16 2.85 8.81
CA PHE A 184 18.29 3.53 9.44
C PHE A 184 17.88 4.32 10.67
N GLN A 185 16.71 4.98 10.63
CA GLN A 185 16.16 5.65 11.80
C GLN A 185 15.82 4.67 12.93
N CYS A 186 15.41 3.45 12.62
CA CYS A 186 15.11 2.43 13.63
C CYS A 186 16.38 1.79 14.22
N ILE A 187 17.47 1.73 13.45
CA ILE A 187 18.76 1.17 13.87
C ILE A 187 19.57 2.18 14.70
N SER A 188 19.73 3.39 14.17
CA SER A 188 20.64 4.42 14.73
C SER A 188 19.92 5.60 15.39
N GLY A 189 18.59 5.61 15.37
CA GLY A 189 17.81 6.69 15.97
C GLY A 189 18.01 6.81 17.49
N PRO A 190 17.91 8.04 18.03
CA PRO A 190 18.05 8.26 19.47
C PRO A 190 16.93 7.55 20.24
N GLY A 191 17.29 6.92 21.35
CA GLY A 191 16.33 6.28 22.26
C GLY A 191 15.74 4.94 21.79
N LYS A 192 16.20 4.40 20.65
CA LYS A 192 15.74 3.10 20.13
C LYS A 192 16.18 1.94 21.02
N LYS A 193 15.25 1.03 21.28
CA LYS A 193 15.49 -0.18 22.07
C LYS A 193 16.24 -1.22 21.24
N TRP A 194 16.99 -2.10 21.89
CA TRP A 194 17.81 -3.08 21.19
C TRP A 194 16.95 -4.04 20.34
N GLN A 195 15.73 -4.37 20.78
CA GLN A 195 14.79 -5.20 20.01
C GLN A 195 14.37 -4.52 18.70
N THR A 196 14.12 -3.21 18.73
CA THR A 196 13.83 -2.40 17.54
C THR A 196 14.98 -2.40 16.56
N LYS A 197 16.22 -2.27 17.06
CA LYS A 197 17.41 -2.35 16.22
C LYS A 197 17.55 -3.72 15.55
N VAL A 198 17.38 -4.80 16.33
CA VAL A 198 17.43 -6.18 15.81
C VAL A 198 16.35 -6.40 14.75
N GLY A 199 15.12 -5.97 15.01
CA GLY A 199 14.03 -6.05 14.03
C GLY A 199 14.35 -5.30 12.74
N ALA A 200 14.83 -4.06 12.85
CA ALA A 200 15.20 -3.26 11.68
C ALA A 200 16.38 -3.85 10.89
N LEU A 201 17.38 -4.43 11.57
CA LEU A 201 18.49 -5.14 10.93
C LEU A 201 18.01 -6.41 10.20
N GLN A 202 17.06 -7.14 10.78
CA GLN A 202 16.45 -8.30 10.11
C GLN A 202 15.69 -7.87 8.85
N LEU A 203 14.88 -6.82 8.92
CA LEU A 203 14.18 -6.30 7.73
C LEU A 203 15.16 -5.77 6.67
N LEU A 204 16.29 -5.21 7.07
CA LEU A 204 17.35 -4.79 6.16
C LEU A 204 17.99 -6.00 5.44
N ALA A 205 18.18 -7.11 6.15
CA ALA A 205 18.67 -8.37 5.57
C ALA A 205 17.64 -8.97 4.60
N ASP A 206 16.36 -8.95 4.96
CA ASP A 206 15.29 -9.43 4.07
C ASP A 206 15.21 -8.56 2.80
N LEU A 207 15.38 -7.23 2.95
CA LEU A 207 15.42 -6.29 1.84
C LEU A 207 16.64 -6.47 0.94
N SER A 208 17.81 -6.82 1.50
CA SER A 208 19.02 -7.08 0.70
C SER A 208 18.84 -8.32 -0.19
N ASN A 209 18.13 -9.32 0.30
CA ASN A 209 17.74 -10.51 -0.47
C ASN A 209 16.67 -10.20 -1.53
N ALA A 210 15.65 -9.42 -1.18
CA ALA A 210 14.54 -9.12 -2.08
C ALA A 210 14.90 -8.08 -3.17
N SER A 211 15.79 -7.14 -2.86
CA SER A 211 16.12 -5.97 -3.71
C SER A 211 17.63 -5.71 -3.79
N PRO A 212 18.45 -6.70 -4.21
CA PRO A 212 19.91 -6.63 -4.12
C PRO A 212 20.53 -5.46 -4.90
N ILE A 213 19.95 -5.09 -6.04
CA ILE A 213 20.43 -3.96 -6.86
C ILE A 213 20.23 -2.63 -6.12
N GLN A 214 19.04 -2.42 -5.53
CA GLN A 214 18.72 -1.17 -4.85
C GLN A 214 19.52 -1.02 -3.56
N VAL A 215 19.66 -2.12 -2.80
CA VAL A 215 20.50 -2.15 -1.60
C VAL A 215 21.97 -1.97 -1.95
N GLY A 216 22.44 -2.56 -3.05
CA GLY A 216 23.79 -2.39 -3.59
C GLY A 216 24.17 -0.93 -3.84
N ILE A 217 23.24 -0.15 -4.39
CA ILE A 217 23.43 1.29 -4.62
C ILE A 217 23.58 2.06 -3.29
N ALA A 218 22.83 1.66 -2.26
CA ALA A 218 22.83 2.30 -0.96
C ALA A 218 23.92 1.80 0.01
N LEU A 219 24.80 0.88 -0.42
CA LEU A 219 25.88 0.35 0.43
C LEU A 219 26.75 1.43 1.12
N PRO A 220 27.11 2.55 0.46
CA PRO A 220 27.88 3.61 1.12
C PRO A 220 27.20 4.19 2.38
N GLU A 221 25.86 4.20 2.40
CA GLU A 221 25.05 4.67 3.54
C GLU A 221 24.81 3.55 4.57
N ILE A 222 24.65 2.32 4.09
CA ILE A 222 24.38 1.14 4.92
C ILE A 222 25.59 0.73 5.76
N ILE A 223 26.79 0.71 5.15
CA ILE A 223 28.03 0.25 5.79
C ILE A 223 28.31 0.97 7.11
N PRO A 224 28.28 2.32 7.22
CA PRO A 224 28.53 2.99 8.49
C PRO A 224 27.48 2.62 9.56
N VAL A 225 26.21 2.49 9.18
CA VAL A 225 25.12 2.12 10.09
C VAL A 225 25.33 0.73 10.69
N VAL A 226 25.66 -0.26 9.85
CA VAL A 226 25.88 -1.63 10.34
C VAL A 226 27.21 -1.76 11.09
N LYS A 227 28.25 -1.03 10.67
CA LYS A 227 29.55 -0.98 11.37
C LYS A 227 29.37 -0.55 12.83
N ASP A 228 28.58 0.47 13.09
CA ASP A 228 28.34 0.94 14.46
C ASP A 228 27.66 -0.16 15.30
N CYS A 229 26.75 -0.92 14.69
CA CYS A 229 26.02 -1.99 15.35
C CYS A 229 26.86 -3.25 15.64
N LEU A 230 27.94 -3.50 14.87
CA LEU A 230 28.93 -4.54 15.21
C LEU A 230 29.66 -4.26 16.52
N SER A 231 29.72 -3.00 16.94
CA SER A 231 30.28 -2.57 18.22
C SER A 231 29.23 -2.29 19.30
N ASP A 232 27.96 -2.62 19.07
CA ASP A 232 26.89 -2.38 20.06
C ASP A 232 27.13 -3.21 21.33
N THR A 233 26.80 -2.63 22.48
CA THR A 233 26.90 -3.29 23.79
C THR A 233 26.05 -4.56 23.89
N LYS A 234 24.92 -4.64 23.19
CA LYS A 234 24.00 -5.79 23.21
C LYS A 234 24.43 -6.86 22.20
N ALA A 235 24.57 -8.09 22.69
CA ALA A 235 25.06 -9.20 21.88
C ALA A 235 24.11 -9.52 20.72
N GLU A 236 22.81 -9.43 20.97
CA GLU A 236 21.74 -9.67 20.01
C GLU A 236 21.83 -8.71 18.82
N VAL A 237 22.16 -7.44 19.08
CA VAL A 237 22.37 -6.42 18.02
C VAL A 237 23.61 -6.78 17.21
N ARG A 238 24.73 -7.15 17.85
CA ARG A 238 25.96 -7.55 17.14
C ARG A 238 25.75 -8.78 16.26
N ILE A 239 25.05 -9.79 16.78
CA ILE A 239 24.73 -11.03 16.06
C ILE A 239 23.87 -10.72 14.83
N SER A 240 22.77 -9.98 15.02
CA SER A 240 21.87 -9.59 13.94
C SER A 240 22.59 -8.77 12.86
N SER A 241 23.47 -7.84 13.26
CA SER A 241 24.28 -7.03 12.34
C SER A 241 25.22 -7.88 11.49
N THR A 242 25.81 -8.92 12.09
CA THR A 242 26.73 -9.82 11.37
C THR A 242 25.99 -10.62 10.30
N GLY A 243 24.75 -11.02 10.56
CA GLY A 243 23.93 -11.78 9.62
C GLY A 243 23.29 -10.95 8.50
N THR A 244 23.39 -9.62 8.52
CA THR A 244 22.71 -8.77 7.51
C THR A 244 23.31 -8.87 6.10
N PHE A 245 24.59 -9.27 5.98
CA PHE A 245 25.32 -9.37 4.69
C PHE A 245 26.06 -10.70 4.48
N LEU A 246 25.73 -11.73 5.25
CA LEU A 246 26.24 -13.09 5.07
C LEU A 246 25.15 -13.97 4.48
#